data_AF-X1DQL6-F1
#
_entry.id   AF-X1DQL6-F1
#
_cell.length_a   1.000
_cell.length_b   1.000
_cell.length_c   1.000
_cell.angle_alpha   90.00
_cell.angle_beta   90.00
_cell.angle_gamma   90.00
#
_symmetry.space_group_name_H-M   'P 1'
#
loop_
_entity.id
_entity.type
_entity.pdbx_description
1 polymer ?
#
loop_
_entity_poly.entity_id
_entity_poly.type
_entity_poly.pdbx_seq_one_letter_code
_entity_poly.pdbx_strand_id
1 'polypeptide(L)'
;AELTGDMVENLQAIAVQTYQALHCTGMARVDFFITEDNSIIINEVNPIPGFADISLFARNWQASGLSFPKVLHDLIQLALEKHQKKQEYSLQLIELSAATV
;
A
#
# COMPACT_ATOMS: atom_id res chain seq x y z
N ALA A 1 22.06 -9.95 -6.89
CA ALA A 1 21.52 -11.19 -7.48
C ALA A 1 20.46 -10.80 -8.50
N GLU A 2 20.37 -11.54 -9.60
CA GLU A 2 19.26 -11.36 -10.55
C GLU A 2 18.01 -12.00 -9.93
N LEU A 3 16.89 -11.29 -9.90
CA LEU A 3 15.64 -11.82 -9.34
C LEU A 3 14.95 -12.68 -10.40
N THR A 4 14.63 -13.94 -10.07
CA THR A 4 13.80 -14.78 -10.94
C THR A 4 12.37 -14.27 -10.96
N GLY A 5 11.61 -14.62 -12.00
CA GLY A 5 10.17 -14.27 -12.08
C GLY A 5 9.40 -14.72 -10.84
N ASP A 6 9.57 -15.99 -10.46
CA ASP A 6 8.93 -16.57 -9.27
C ASP A 6 9.28 -15.81 -7.98
N MET A 7 10.53 -15.35 -7.84
CA MET A 7 10.95 -14.58 -6.68
C MET A 7 10.30 -13.20 -6.66
N VAL A 8 10.14 -12.54 -7.82
CA VAL A 8 9.43 -11.27 -7.94
C VAL A 8 7.96 -11.42 -7.56
N GLU A 9 7.29 -12.46 -8.06
CA GLU A 9 5.89 -12.75 -7.71
C GLU A 9 5.73 -13.00 -6.20
N ASN A 10 6.64 -13.76 -5.59
CA ASN A 10 6.63 -14.02 -4.17
C ASN A 10 6.85 -12.73 -3.35
N LEU A 11 7.81 -11.88 -3.73
CA LEU A 11 8.03 -10.57 -3.09
C LEU A 11 6.79 -9.68 -3.15
N GLN A 12 6.11 -9.64 -4.30
CA GLN A 12 4.87 -8.88 -4.48
C GLN A 12 3.75 -9.41 -3.59
N ALA A 13 3.58 -10.73 -3.53
CA ALA A 13 2.58 -11.37 -2.68
C ALA A 13 2.83 -11.06 -1.18
N ILE A 14 4.08 -11.16 -0.73
CA ILE A 14 4.46 -10.83 0.65
C ILE A 14 4.26 -9.33 0.93
N ALA A 15 4.56 -8.44 -0.02
CA ALA A 15 4.32 -7.00 0.15
C ALA A 15 2.83 -6.69 0.36
N VAL A 16 1.94 -7.32 -0.42
CA VAL A 16 0.49 -7.19 -0.26
C VAL A 16 0.02 -7.74 1.07
N GLN A 17 0.48 -8.93 1.48
CA GLN A 17 0.12 -9.52 2.77
C GLN A 17 0.57 -8.63 3.94
N THR A 18 1.78 -8.08 3.87
CA THR A 18 2.33 -7.17 4.88
C THR A 18 1.48 -5.89 4.97
N TYR A 19 1.14 -5.30 3.83
CA TYR A 19 0.28 -4.13 3.74
C TYR A 19 -1.08 -4.36 4.41
N GLN A 20 -1.70 -5.51 4.14
CA GLN A 20 -2.99 -5.90 4.72
C GLN A 20 -2.89 -6.17 6.22
N ALA A 21 -1.88 -6.92 6.66
CA ALA A 21 -1.67 -7.28 8.07
C ALA A 21 -1.45 -6.05 8.96
N LEU A 22 -0.84 -5.00 8.41
CA LEU A 22 -0.63 -3.73 9.12
C LEU A 22 -1.78 -2.73 8.95
N HIS A 23 -2.88 -3.13 8.29
CA HIS A 23 -4.03 -2.27 8.00
C HIS A 23 -3.62 -0.95 7.31
N CYS A 24 -2.61 -1.00 6.43
CA CYS A 24 -2.20 0.15 5.65
C CYS A 24 -3.33 0.60 4.72
N THR A 25 -3.33 1.88 4.35
CA THR A 25 -4.30 2.45 3.41
C THR A 25 -3.64 3.48 2.51
N GLY A 26 -4.15 3.64 1.29
CA GLY A 26 -3.52 4.50 0.29
C GLY A 26 -2.29 3.81 -0.28
N MET A 27 -1.13 4.01 0.34
CA MET A 27 0.15 3.48 -0.14
C MET A 27 1.06 3.03 0.99
N ALA A 28 2.00 2.16 0.65
CA ALA A 28 3.21 1.92 1.40
C ALA A 28 4.28 1.37 0.46
N ARG A 29 5.56 1.57 0.79
CA ARG A 29 6.67 0.81 0.20
C ARG A 29 7.12 -0.23 1.22
N VAL A 30 7.23 -1.49 0.80
CA VAL A 30 7.75 -2.57 1.65
C VAL A 30 9.15 -2.90 1.16
N ASP A 31 10.12 -2.79 2.06
CA ASP A 31 11.51 -3.03 1.75
C ASP A 31 11.93 -4.38 2.33
N PHE A 32 12.70 -5.14 1.54
CA PHE A 32 13.06 -6.51 1.83
C PHE A 32 14.57 -6.70 1.87
N PHE A 33 15.01 -7.65 2.69
CA PHE A 33 16.28 -8.33 2.51
C PHE A 33 16.06 -9.69 1.88
N ILE A 34 16.97 -10.06 0.98
CA ILE A 34 17.05 -11.41 0.40
C ILE A 34 18.38 -11.99 0.85
N THR A 35 18.32 -13.11 1.54
CA THR A 35 19.48 -13.80 2.09
C THR A 35 20.13 -14.71 1.04
N GLU A 36 21.32 -15.24 1.32
CA GLU A 36 22.08 -16.10 0.39
C GLU A 36 21.35 -17.40 0.04
N ASP A 37 20.48 -17.90 0.93
CA ASP A 37 19.65 -19.09 0.70
C ASP A 37 18.30 -18.77 0.02
N ASN A 38 18.14 -17.54 -0.49
CA ASN A 38 16.93 -17.00 -1.11
C ASN A 38 15.73 -16.81 -0.15
N SER A 39 15.93 -16.87 1.17
CA SER A 39 14.87 -16.49 2.12
C SER A 39 14.61 -14.98 2.06
N ILE A 40 13.33 -14.62 2.04
CA ILE A 40 12.84 -13.24 2.01
C ILE A 40 12.53 -12.79 3.43
N ILE A 41 13.09 -11.65 3.84
CA ILE A 41 12.87 -11.04 5.15
C ILE A 41 12.31 -9.63 4.93
N ILE A 42 11.18 -9.31 5.57
CA ILE A 42 10.65 -7.94 5.58
C ILE A 42 11.56 -7.10 6.48
N ASN A 43 12.15 -6.04 5.93
CA ASN A 43 12.99 -5.12 6.69
C ASN A 43 12.15 -4.00 7.31
N GLU A 44 11.45 -3.24 6.47
CA GLU A 44 10.62 -2.13 6.91
C GLU A 44 9.42 -1.89 6.00
N VAL A 45 8.42 -1.21 6.54
CA VAL A 45 7.26 -0.72 5.82
C VAL A 45 7.24 0.79 5.96
N ASN A 46 7.20 1.47 4.81
CA ASN A 46 7.21 2.93 4.70
C ASN A 46 5.83 3.41 4.25
N PRO A 47 4.94 3.86 5.17
CA PRO A 47 3.60 4.36 4.81
C PRO A 47 3.67 5.66 4.00
N ILE A 48 4.70 6.48 4.23
CA ILE A 48 4.99 7.69 3.48
C ILE A 48 6.42 7.56 2.96
N PRO A 49 6.63 6.85 1.82
CA PRO A 49 7.95 6.74 1.23
C PRO A 49 8.39 8.09 0.64
N GLY A 50 9.67 8.20 0.26
CA GLY A 50 10.12 9.33 -0.55
C GLY A 50 9.21 9.51 -1.77
N PHE A 51 8.73 10.74 -1.99
CA PHE A 51 7.57 11.01 -2.85
C PHE A 51 7.84 11.99 -4.01
N ALA A 52 9.12 12.26 -4.27
CA ALA A 52 9.55 12.94 -5.49
C ALA A 52 9.44 12.00 -6.71
N ASP A 53 9.40 12.56 -7.92
CA ASP A 53 9.37 11.80 -9.18
C ASP A 53 10.60 10.89 -9.37
N ILE A 54 11.74 11.26 -8.81
CA ILE A 54 12.98 10.46 -8.80
C ILE A 54 13.00 9.37 -7.72
N SER A 55 12.00 9.32 -6.84
CA SER A 55 11.96 8.35 -5.74
C SER A 55 11.80 6.91 -6.25
N LEU A 56 12.26 5.96 -5.44
CA LEU A 56 12.02 4.54 -5.72
C LEU A 56 10.53 4.20 -5.83
N PHE A 57 9.67 4.86 -5.04
CA PHE A 57 8.24 4.63 -5.12
C PHE A 57 7.67 5.02 -6.50
N ALA A 58 7.98 6.24 -6.96
CA ALA A 58 7.54 6.71 -8.28
C ALA A 58 8.11 5.84 -9.42
N ARG A 59 9.41 5.50 -9.35
CA ARG A 59 10.08 4.69 -10.36
C ARG A 59 9.53 3.27 -10.46
N ASN A 60 9.17 2.64 -9.34
CA ASN A 60 8.62 1.28 -9.35
C ASN A 60 7.27 1.22 -10.07
N TRP A 61 6.39 2.21 -9.83
CA TRP A 61 5.12 2.29 -10.55
C TRP A 61 5.28 2.61 -12.04
N GLN A 62 6.23 3.48 -12.39
CA GLN A 62 6.55 3.75 -13.79
C GLN A 62 7.05 2.49 -14.51
N ALA A 63 7.92 1.72 -13.85
CA ALA A 63 8.43 0.45 -14.37
C ALA A 63 7.31 -0.60 -14.53
N SER A 64 6.24 -0.52 -13.73
CA SER A 64 5.04 -1.36 -13.88
C SER A 64 4.03 -0.83 -14.91
N GLY A 65 4.35 0.24 -15.64
CA GLY A 65 3.49 0.83 -16.68
C GLY A 65 2.52 1.91 -16.21
N LEU A 66 2.57 2.34 -14.95
CA LEU A 66 1.72 3.42 -14.42
C LEU A 66 2.50 4.73 -14.32
N SER A 67 2.00 5.79 -14.98
CA SER A 67 2.62 7.11 -14.87
C SER A 67 2.46 7.67 -13.45
N PHE A 68 3.46 8.41 -12.97
CA PHE A 68 3.39 8.98 -11.62
C PHE A 68 2.17 9.91 -11.41
N PRO A 69 1.75 10.76 -12.38
CA PRO A 69 0.50 11.51 -12.25
C PRO A 69 -0.75 10.63 -12.11
N LYS A 70 -0.82 9.48 -12.79
CA LYS A 70 -1.90 8.50 -12.64
C LYS A 70 -1.93 7.94 -11.22
N VAL A 71 -0.77 7.57 -10.67
CA VAL A 71 -0.64 7.10 -9.29
C VAL A 71 -1.11 8.16 -8.28
N LEU A 72 -0.70 9.42 -8.47
CA LEU A 72 -1.15 10.52 -7.61
C LEU A 72 -2.68 10.70 -7.65
N HIS A 73 -3.26 10.66 -8.84
CA HIS A 73 -4.70 10.72 -9.01
C HIS A 73 -5.40 9.59 -8.25
N ASP A 74 -4.94 8.36 -8.42
CA ASP A 74 -5.53 7.18 -7.77
C ASP A 74 -5.41 7.25 -6.23
N LEU A 75 -4.29 7.74 -5.70
CA LEU A 75 -4.11 7.96 -4.26
C LEU A 75 -5.06 9.01 -3.68
N ILE A 76 -5.34 10.08 -4.44
CA ILE A 76 -6.33 11.08 -4.05
C ILE A 76 -7.73 10.46 -4.02
N GLN A 77 -8.11 9.68 -5.03
CA GLN A 77 -9.40 8.99 -5.06
C GLN A 77 -9.55 8.04 -3.87
N LEU A 78 -8.54 7.20 -3.60
CA LEU A 78 -8.53 6.30 -2.44
C LEU A 78 -8.70 7.05 -1.11
N ALA A 79 -8.07 8.22 -0.97
CA ALA A 79 -8.20 9.05 0.22
C ALA A 79 -9.63 9.61 0.38
N LEU A 80 -10.24 10.08 -0.70
CA LEU A 80 -11.63 10.58 -0.71
C LEU A 80 -12.62 9.47 -0.38
N GLU A 81 -12.49 8.29 -1.02
CA GLU A 81 -13.33 7.13 -0.76
C GLU A 81 -13.24 6.66 0.70
N LYS A 82 -12.02 6.58 1.24
CA LYS A 82 -11.81 6.23 2.65
C LYS A 82 -12.45 7.26 3.57
N HIS A 83 -12.30 8.55 3.26
CA HIS A 83 -12.91 9.62 4.04
C HIS A 83 -14.44 9.49 4.05
N GLN A 84 -15.06 9.31 2.89
CA GLN A 84 -16.51 9.14 2.76
C GLN A 84 -17.01 7.94 3.56
N LYS A 85 -16.40 6.76 3.41
CA LYS A 85 -16.77 5.56 4.19
C LYS A 85 -16.69 5.80 5.69
N LYS A 86 -15.66 6.52 6.16
CA LYS A 86 -15.53 6.88 7.57
C LYS A 86 -16.70 7.75 8.06
N GLN A 87 -17.17 8.69 7.25
CA GLN A 87 -18.34 9.51 7.59
C GLN A 87 -19.61 8.66 7.65
N GLU A 88 -19.81 7.78 6.67
CA GLU A 88 -20.95 6.86 6.62
C GLU A 88 -21.03 5.97 7.86
N TYR A 89 -19.92 5.32 8.25
CA TYR A 89 -19.85 4.54 9.49
C TYR A 89 -20.12 5.37 10.74
N SER A 90 -19.65 6.62 10.78
CA SER A 90 -19.88 7.50 11.92
C SER A 90 -21.36 7.85 12.07
N LEU A 91 -22.07 8.10 10.96
CA LEU A 91 -23.51 8.36 10.95
C LEU A 91 -24.32 7.12 11.37
N GLN A 92 -23.99 5.94 10.82
CA GLN A 92 -24.64 4.68 11.17
C GLN A 92 -24.52 4.36 12.66
N LEU A 93 -23.35 4.61 13.27
CA LEU A 93 -23.16 4.41 14.71
C LEU A 93 -24.05 5.33 15.55
N ILE A 94 -24.23 6.59 15.12
CA ILE A 94 -25.13 7.54 15.80
C ILE A 94 -26.58 7.04 15.72
N GLU A 95 -27.05 6.61 14.55
CA GLU A 95 -28.40 6.10 14.35
C GLU A 95 -28.68 4.84 15.19
N LEU A 96 -27.76 3.87 15.22
CA LEU A 96 -27.90 2.68 16.07
C LEU A 96 -27.98 3.05 17.55
N SER A 97 -27.14 3.99 18.01
CA SER A 97 -27.15 4.42 19.41
C SER A 97 -28.48 5.10 19.79
N ALA A 98 -29.06 5.88 18.88
CA ALA A 98 -30.35 6.55 19.10
C ALA A 98 -31.53 5.59 19.10
N ALA A 99 -31.46 4.47 18.37
CA ALA A 99 -32.52 3.46 18.30
C ALA A 99 -32.57 2.51 19.51
N THR A 100 -31.58 2.55 20.41
CA THR A 100 -31.46 1.64 21.57
C THR A 100 -31.81 2.33 22.91
N VAL A 101 -32.25 3.60 22.87
CA VAL A 101 -32.73 4.40 24.00
C VAL A 101 -34.23 4.63 23.84
#